data_AF-H6LGK3-F1
#
_entry.id   AF-H6LGK3-F1
#
_cell.length_a   1.000
_cell.length_b   1.000
_cell.length_c   1.000
_cell.angle_alpha   90.00
_cell.angle_beta   90.00
_cell.angle_gamma   90.00
#
_symmetry.space_group_name_H-M   'P 1'
#
loop_
_entity.id
_entity.type
_entity.pdbx_description
1 polymer ?
#
loop_
_entity_poly.entity_id
_entity_poly.type
_entity_poly.pdbx_seq_one_letter_code
_entity_poly.pdbx_strand_id
1 'polypeptide(L)'
;MILLLTVSTAFGANSGNRSIYEDSSGNVNIENSSVPDTEFAFAGSNITVNSVFDTTTFFAGNIITLDGEYNGDVFAIGNNVTVNGKINGNLYTAANQIVINGEVTQDVFAAGSDLAISKLATINRDAFFAAARINIDGTVGRNLRVGAGNLLINGAIKGFVDVDVDQLTINDSGVITGTINNRSTNEAIVSPSATAPTINWEKVVKNQNMEKTKGPSVGSVILSIITKLAFMLVIWLLITFMTKEFNANTTIIAKKHLLASLGIGAGFFFLSPLLLIISFIIYVPFGLAMTFGIISLAILGTAIAAVVLSKLLMRFFDDKMKPLLNSFVSILIIGAAVIILGYIPIINFIVFLFLDVVGVGFICYNVIFTNRGLKAEREADKNASLMIVETNETDDPDINQKEEDHQEE
;
A
#
# COMPACT_ATOMS: atom_id res chain seq x y z
N MET A 1 -8.10 -7.75 2.05
CA MET A 1 -8.47 -7.82 0.62
C MET A 1 -7.29 -7.54 -0.31
N ILE A 2 -6.54 -6.42 -0.14
CA ILE A 2 -5.32 -6.13 -0.94
C ILE A 2 -4.24 -7.22 -0.76
N LEU A 3 -4.10 -7.78 0.45
CA LEU A 3 -3.17 -8.89 0.72
C LEU A 3 -3.60 -10.23 0.09
N LEU A 4 -4.91 -10.47 -0.08
CA LEU A 4 -5.44 -11.70 -0.70
C LEU A 4 -5.13 -11.73 -2.20
N LEU A 5 -5.23 -10.58 -2.87
CA LEU A 5 -4.92 -10.43 -4.29
C LEU A 5 -3.42 -10.56 -4.58
N THR A 6 -2.54 -10.12 -3.68
CA THR A 6 -1.09 -10.21 -3.88
C THR A 6 -0.55 -11.63 -3.79
N VAL A 7 -1.13 -12.48 -2.94
CA VAL A 7 -0.69 -13.88 -2.78
C VAL A 7 -1.14 -14.72 -3.98
N SER A 8 -2.37 -14.56 -4.46
CA SER A 8 -2.83 -15.29 -5.66
C SER A 8 -2.01 -14.94 -6.91
N THR A 9 -1.57 -13.69 -7.06
CA THR A 9 -0.75 -13.27 -8.22
C THR A 9 0.73 -13.63 -8.11
N ALA A 10 1.27 -13.78 -6.90
CA ALA A 10 2.67 -14.14 -6.71
C ALA A 10 2.95 -15.63 -7.00
N PHE A 11 1.95 -16.49 -6.82
CA PHE A 11 2.09 -17.94 -7.04
C PHE A 11 1.42 -18.44 -8.34
N GLY A 12 0.53 -17.66 -8.97
CA GLY A 12 -0.32 -18.14 -10.08
C GLY A 12 0.04 -17.69 -11.51
N ALA A 13 1.19 -17.08 -11.78
CA ALA A 13 1.46 -16.50 -13.12
C ALA A 13 2.67 -17.12 -13.84
N ASN A 14 2.60 -18.43 -14.13
CA ASN A 14 3.26 -18.98 -15.30
C ASN A 14 2.18 -19.36 -16.32
N SER A 15 1.83 -18.41 -17.20
CA SER A 15 0.76 -18.54 -18.21
C SER A 15 1.00 -19.59 -19.30
N GLY A 16 2.00 -20.47 -19.13
CA GLY A 16 2.25 -21.63 -19.98
C GLY A 16 1.79 -22.98 -19.38
N ASN A 17 1.54 -23.07 -18.07
CA ASN A 17 1.14 -24.31 -17.39
C ASN A 17 -0.02 -24.00 -16.44
N ARG A 18 -1.26 -24.23 -16.88
CA ARG A 18 -2.37 -24.41 -15.92
C ARG A 18 -2.00 -25.59 -15.03
N SER A 19 -2.10 -25.42 -13.72
CA SER A 19 -1.99 -26.57 -12.82
C SER A 19 -3.02 -27.61 -13.26
N ILE A 20 -2.63 -28.88 -13.29
CA ILE A 20 -3.52 -29.99 -13.69
C ILE A 20 -4.75 -30.11 -12.77
N TYR A 21 -4.76 -29.36 -11.67
CA TYR A 21 -5.81 -29.33 -10.66
C TYR A 21 -6.80 -28.16 -10.84
N GLU A 22 -6.55 -27.21 -11.74
CA GLU A 22 -7.39 -26.02 -11.91
C GLU A 22 -8.43 -26.19 -13.05
N ASP A 23 -9.71 -25.95 -12.73
CA ASP A 23 -10.81 -25.99 -13.70
C ASP A 23 -10.97 -24.68 -14.49
N SER A 24 -11.87 -24.68 -15.48
CA SER A 24 -12.14 -23.49 -16.32
C SER A 24 -12.74 -22.30 -15.56
N SER A 25 -13.23 -22.52 -14.35
CA SER A 25 -13.82 -21.52 -13.47
C SER A 25 -12.83 -21.00 -12.43
N GLY A 26 -11.57 -21.48 -12.47
CA GLY A 26 -10.52 -21.12 -11.53
C GLY A 26 -10.66 -21.77 -10.15
N ASN A 27 -11.39 -22.88 -10.04
CA ASN A 27 -11.39 -23.71 -8.84
C ASN A 27 -10.26 -24.73 -8.92
N VAL A 28 -9.67 -25.05 -7.78
CA VAL A 28 -8.62 -26.06 -7.64
C VAL A 28 -9.21 -27.26 -6.92
N ASN A 29 -9.24 -28.43 -7.58
CA ASN A 29 -9.61 -29.68 -6.93
C ASN A 29 -8.47 -30.69 -7.04
N ILE A 30 -7.96 -31.13 -5.89
CA ILE A 30 -6.83 -32.04 -5.79
C ILE A 30 -7.31 -33.32 -5.11
N GLU A 31 -7.49 -34.38 -5.89
CA GLU A 31 -7.87 -35.70 -5.42
C GLU A 31 -6.84 -36.70 -5.94
N ASN A 32 -5.92 -37.20 -5.10
CA ASN A 32 -4.94 -38.26 -5.41
C ASN A 32 -4.13 -38.66 -4.14
N SER A 33 -3.33 -39.73 -4.18
CA SER A 33 -2.64 -40.25 -2.99
C SER A 33 -1.35 -39.52 -2.59
N SER A 34 -0.71 -38.75 -3.47
CA SER A 34 0.47 -37.93 -3.16
C SER A 34 0.68 -36.89 -4.27
N VAL A 35 0.82 -35.61 -3.89
CA VAL A 35 1.21 -34.52 -4.80
C VAL A 35 2.74 -34.39 -4.81
N PRO A 36 3.38 -34.25 -5.98
CA PRO A 36 4.84 -34.06 -6.04
C PRO A 36 5.30 -32.83 -5.24
N ASP A 37 6.41 -32.95 -4.51
CA ASP A 37 6.96 -31.86 -3.67
C ASP A 37 7.27 -30.57 -4.44
N THR A 38 7.40 -30.65 -5.77
CA THR A 38 7.58 -29.47 -6.63
C THR A 38 6.32 -28.59 -6.70
N GLU A 39 5.15 -29.13 -6.36
CA GLU A 39 3.87 -28.45 -6.36
C GLU A 39 3.40 -28.20 -4.93
N PHE A 40 3.87 -27.08 -4.38
CA PHE A 40 3.67 -26.73 -2.97
C PHE A 40 2.80 -25.47 -2.79
N ALA A 41 2.36 -24.81 -3.86
CA ALA A 41 1.59 -23.58 -3.78
C ALA A 41 0.39 -23.61 -4.74
N PHE A 42 -0.79 -23.32 -4.20
CA PHE A 42 -2.06 -23.39 -4.91
C PHE A 42 -2.84 -22.10 -4.72
N ALA A 43 -3.31 -21.52 -5.82
CA ALA A 43 -4.14 -20.33 -5.83
C ALA A 43 -5.38 -20.59 -6.70
N GLY A 44 -6.56 -20.20 -6.21
CA GLY A 44 -7.82 -20.41 -6.92
C GLY A 44 -9.02 -19.78 -6.20
N SER A 45 -10.18 -19.75 -6.86
CA SER A 45 -11.43 -19.26 -6.26
C SER A 45 -11.87 -20.17 -5.11
N ASN A 46 -12.12 -21.45 -5.40
CA ASN A 46 -12.41 -22.46 -4.39
C ASN A 46 -11.36 -23.55 -4.49
N ILE A 47 -10.75 -23.91 -3.36
CA ILE A 47 -9.71 -24.92 -3.27
C ILE A 47 -10.23 -26.06 -2.39
N THR A 48 -10.36 -27.25 -2.96
CA THR A 48 -10.70 -28.48 -2.24
C THR A 48 -9.57 -29.48 -2.42
N VAL A 49 -9.05 -29.99 -1.31
CA VAL A 49 -7.82 -30.79 -1.31
C VAL A 49 -8.00 -32.03 -0.46
N ASN A 50 -8.01 -33.19 -1.11
CA ASN A 50 -8.04 -34.49 -0.50
C ASN A 50 -6.88 -35.34 -1.03
N SER A 51 -5.67 -35.01 -0.58
CA SER A 51 -4.42 -35.66 -0.98
C SER A 51 -3.35 -35.57 0.11
N VAL A 52 -2.27 -36.34 -0.03
CA VAL A 52 -1.09 -36.25 0.84
C VAL A 52 -0.07 -35.26 0.26
N PHE A 53 0.51 -34.42 1.12
CA PHE A 53 1.62 -33.51 0.81
C PHE A 53 2.82 -33.81 1.70
N ASP A 54 3.97 -34.11 1.10
CA ASP A 54 5.22 -34.41 1.82
C ASP A 54 6.08 -33.17 2.14
N THR A 55 5.56 -31.98 1.80
CA THR A 55 6.26 -30.69 1.94
C THR A 55 5.39 -29.60 2.56
N THR A 56 6.01 -28.46 2.89
CA THR A 56 5.29 -27.26 3.33
C THR A 56 4.44 -26.71 2.19
N THR A 57 3.14 -26.51 2.44
CA THR A 57 2.16 -26.20 1.39
C THR A 57 1.46 -24.86 1.63
N PHE A 58 1.20 -24.12 0.55
CA PHE A 58 0.59 -22.79 0.57
C PHE A 58 -0.72 -22.79 -0.22
N PHE A 59 -1.78 -22.25 0.36
CA PHE A 59 -3.11 -22.14 -0.23
C PHE A 59 -3.62 -20.70 -0.14
N ALA A 60 -4.08 -20.16 -1.27
CA ALA A 60 -4.68 -18.84 -1.34
C ALA A 60 -5.96 -18.84 -2.19
N GLY A 61 -7.12 -18.58 -1.57
CA GLY A 61 -8.38 -18.60 -2.30
C GLY A 61 -9.55 -17.96 -1.55
N ASN A 62 -10.75 -17.97 -2.14
CA ASN A 62 -11.94 -17.47 -1.46
C ASN A 62 -12.43 -18.50 -0.42
N ILE A 63 -12.59 -19.76 -0.85
CA ILE A 63 -12.96 -20.89 0.02
C ILE A 63 -11.87 -21.94 -0.07
N ILE A 64 -11.35 -22.39 1.07
CA ILE A 64 -10.32 -23.43 1.15
C ILE A 64 -10.84 -24.54 2.06
N THR A 65 -10.83 -25.78 1.56
CA THR A 65 -11.17 -27.00 2.32
C THR A 65 -10.04 -28.01 2.20
N LEU A 66 -9.42 -28.32 3.33
CA LEU A 66 -8.26 -29.20 3.45
C LEU A 66 -8.68 -30.51 4.12
N ASP A 67 -8.95 -31.55 3.34
CA ASP A 67 -9.40 -32.87 3.79
C ASP A 67 -8.25 -33.90 3.88
N GLY A 68 -7.12 -33.62 3.23
CA GLY A 68 -5.97 -34.51 3.10
C GLY A 68 -5.03 -34.63 4.31
N GLU A 69 -3.83 -35.15 4.07
CA GLU A 69 -2.75 -35.22 5.08
C GLU A 69 -1.54 -34.37 4.64
N TYR A 70 -1.03 -33.55 5.56
CA TYR A 70 0.06 -32.60 5.27
C TYR A 70 1.23 -32.92 6.20
N ASN A 71 2.30 -33.48 5.65
CA ASN A 71 3.48 -33.87 6.41
C ASN A 71 4.38 -32.67 6.75
N GLY A 72 4.28 -31.57 6.00
CA GLY A 72 4.92 -30.29 6.29
C GLY A 72 4.03 -29.27 7.01
N ASP A 73 4.47 -28.02 7.03
CA ASP A 73 3.66 -26.89 7.51
C ASP A 73 2.60 -26.49 6.46
N VAL A 74 1.50 -25.89 6.89
CA VAL A 74 0.44 -25.42 6.01
C VAL A 74 0.20 -23.94 6.21
N PHE A 75 0.23 -23.18 5.12
CA PHE A 75 -0.19 -21.78 5.06
C PHE A 75 -1.49 -21.68 4.27
N ALA A 76 -2.58 -21.21 4.88
CA ALA A 76 -3.87 -21.10 4.21
C ALA A 76 -4.50 -19.72 4.45
N ILE A 77 -4.71 -18.95 3.38
CA ILE A 77 -5.31 -17.61 3.46
C ILE A 77 -6.54 -17.55 2.58
N GLY A 78 -7.68 -17.18 3.16
CA GLY A 78 -8.91 -17.04 2.38
C GLY A 78 -10.02 -16.24 3.03
N ASN A 79 -11.23 -16.28 2.46
CA ASN A 79 -12.41 -15.77 3.15
C ASN A 79 -12.93 -16.84 4.13
N ASN A 80 -12.99 -18.09 3.70
CA ASN A 80 -13.37 -19.23 4.53
C ASN A 80 -12.28 -20.31 4.43
N VAL A 81 -11.76 -20.77 5.58
CA VAL A 81 -10.79 -21.87 5.64
C VAL A 81 -11.33 -22.96 6.56
N THR A 82 -11.48 -24.17 6.01
CA THR A 82 -11.89 -25.37 6.74
C THR A 82 -10.78 -26.41 6.68
N VAL A 83 -10.32 -26.90 7.84
CA VAL A 83 -9.27 -27.91 7.97
C VAL A 83 -9.87 -29.17 8.59
N ASN A 84 -10.19 -30.16 7.76
CA ASN A 84 -10.74 -31.45 8.17
C ASN A 84 -9.66 -32.52 8.34
N GLY A 85 -8.63 -32.43 7.51
CA GLY A 85 -7.51 -33.36 7.44
C GLY A 85 -6.50 -33.21 8.57
N LYS A 86 -5.40 -33.97 8.45
CA LYS A 86 -4.32 -34.00 9.44
C LYS A 86 -3.12 -33.18 8.97
N ILE A 87 -2.59 -32.31 9.83
CA ILE A 87 -1.39 -31.52 9.58
C ILE A 87 -0.32 -31.95 10.58
N ASN A 88 0.74 -32.62 10.11
CA ASN A 88 1.84 -33.07 10.94
C ASN A 88 2.83 -31.93 11.29
N GLY A 89 2.84 -30.85 10.51
CA GLY A 89 3.55 -29.60 10.81
C GLY A 89 2.71 -28.59 11.61
N ASN A 90 3.05 -27.31 11.43
CA ASN A 90 2.33 -26.16 11.95
C ASN A 90 1.26 -25.70 10.96
N LEU A 91 0.18 -25.09 11.48
CA LEU A 91 -0.85 -24.45 10.66
C LEU A 91 -0.79 -22.93 10.85
N TYR A 92 -0.59 -22.21 9.75
CA TYR A 92 -0.67 -20.75 9.67
C TYR A 92 -1.88 -20.39 8.82
N THR A 93 -2.92 -19.81 9.42
CA THR A 93 -4.15 -19.50 8.71
C THR A 93 -4.70 -18.12 9.01
N ALA A 94 -5.23 -17.46 7.97
CA ALA A 94 -5.89 -16.18 8.12
C ALA A 94 -7.13 -16.13 7.23
N ALA A 95 -8.31 -15.95 7.84
CA ALA A 95 -9.56 -15.90 7.10
C ALA A 95 -10.67 -15.13 7.82
N ASN A 96 -11.76 -14.81 7.14
CA ASN A 96 -12.93 -14.26 7.82
C ASN A 96 -13.54 -15.31 8.76
N GLN A 97 -13.72 -16.54 8.25
CA GLN A 97 -14.16 -17.70 9.04
C GLN A 97 -13.13 -18.83 8.96
N ILE A 98 -12.76 -19.36 10.13
CA ILE A 98 -11.81 -20.46 10.27
C ILE A 98 -12.50 -21.59 11.05
N VAL A 99 -12.49 -22.80 10.49
CA VAL A 99 -12.97 -24.01 11.17
C VAL A 99 -11.89 -25.07 11.13
N ILE A 100 -11.47 -25.56 12.29
CA ILE A 100 -10.51 -26.65 12.43
C ILE A 100 -11.25 -27.85 13.02
N ASN A 101 -11.39 -28.90 12.21
CA ASN A 101 -12.06 -30.16 12.57
C ASN A 101 -11.06 -31.31 12.78
N GLY A 102 -9.91 -31.27 12.11
CA GLY A 102 -8.88 -32.30 12.14
C GLY A 102 -7.81 -32.12 13.22
N GLU A 103 -6.71 -32.85 13.04
CA GLU A 103 -5.56 -32.84 13.95
C GLU A 103 -4.43 -31.95 13.40
N VAL A 104 -3.86 -31.09 14.25
CA VAL A 104 -2.60 -30.40 14.00
C VAL A 104 -1.58 -30.89 15.03
N THR A 105 -0.56 -31.61 14.56
CA THR A 105 0.45 -32.23 15.42
C THR A 105 1.38 -31.20 16.08
N GLN A 106 1.54 -30.02 15.48
CA GLN A 106 2.34 -28.94 16.08
C GLN A 106 1.49 -27.73 16.49
N ASP A 107 2.02 -26.52 16.25
CA ASP A 107 1.45 -25.27 16.73
C ASP A 107 0.47 -24.70 15.67
N VAL A 108 -0.57 -23.98 16.12
CA VAL A 108 -1.52 -23.29 15.24
C VAL A 108 -1.44 -21.79 15.46
N PHE A 109 -1.30 -21.05 14.36
CA PHE A 109 -1.37 -19.60 14.30
C PHE A 109 -2.57 -19.21 13.43
N ALA A 110 -3.60 -18.64 14.03
CA ALA A 110 -4.84 -18.36 13.31
C ALA A 110 -5.41 -16.98 13.62
N ALA A 111 -5.76 -16.23 12.57
CA ALA A 111 -6.33 -14.89 12.70
C ALA A 111 -7.58 -14.70 11.84
N GLY A 112 -8.67 -14.19 12.41
CA GLY A 112 -9.92 -14.01 11.66
C GLY A 112 -11.02 -13.23 12.34
N SER A 113 -12.25 -13.27 11.81
CA SER A 113 -13.41 -12.71 12.51
C SER A 113 -14.04 -13.76 13.42
N ASP A 114 -14.23 -14.97 12.89
CA ASP A 114 -14.76 -16.13 13.59
C ASP A 114 -13.79 -17.31 13.49
N LEU A 115 -13.46 -17.91 14.63
CA LEU A 115 -12.63 -19.12 14.69
C LEU A 115 -13.31 -20.18 15.55
N ALA A 116 -13.41 -21.39 15.01
CA ALA A 116 -13.97 -22.54 15.70
C ALA A 116 -12.98 -23.72 15.66
N ILE A 117 -12.67 -24.26 16.85
CA ILE A 117 -11.99 -25.54 17.01
C ILE A 117 -13.04 -26.57 17.41
N SER A 118 -13.39 -27.46 16.49
CA SER A 118 -14.48 -28.43 16.71
C SER A 118 -14.11 -29.49 17.75
N LYS A 119 -15.13 -30.16 18.29
CA LYS A 119 -15.00 -31.14 19.37
C LYS A 119 -14.01 -32.28 19.09
N LEU A 120 -13.88 -32.71 17.83
CA LEU A 120 -12.96 -33.78 17.42
C LEU A 120 -11.56 -33.26 17.09
N ALA A 121 -11.38 -31.94 16.97
CA ALA A 121 -10.12 -31.35 16.59
C ALA A 121 -9.12 -31.40 17.74
N THR A 122 -7.87 -31.68 17.41
CA THR A 122 -6.77 -31.72 18.38
C THR A 122 -5.58 -30.92 17.86
N ILE A 123 -5.13 -29.96 18.66
CA ILE A 123 -3.87 -29.24 18.45
C ILE A 123 -2.90 -29.80 19.47
N ASN A 124 -1.94 -30.64 19.08
CA ASN A 124 -1.11 -31.38 20.02
C ASN A 124 -0.12 -30.49 20.79
N ARG A 125 0.17 -29.29 20.28
CA ARG A 125 1.09 -28.33 20.89
C ARG A 125 0.39 -27.02 21.28
N ASP A 126 0.91 -25.85 20.86
CA ASP A 126 0.44 -24.53 21.28
C ASP A 126 -0.52 -23.91 20.26
N ALA A 127 -1.43 -23.06 20.73
CA ALA A 127 -2.39 -22.34 19.91
C ALA A 127 -2.28 -20.82 20.12
N PHE A 128 -2.15 -20.07 19.03
CA PHE A 128 -2.05 -18.62 18.99
C PHE A 128 -3.17 -18.06 18.12
N PHE A 129 -4.20 -17.51 18.76
CA PHE A 129 -5.41 -17.07 18.06
C PHE A 129 -5.68 -15.58 18.21
N ALA A 130 -6.15 -14.96 17.13
CA ALA A 130 -6.63 -13.58 17.13
C ALA A 130 -7.95 -13.46 16.36
N ALA A 131 -9.09 -13.29 17.03
CA ALA A 131 -10.36 -13.13 16.31
C ALA A 131 -11.44 -12.36 17.08
N ALA A 132 -12.49 -11.88 16.41
CA ALA A 132 -13.59 -11.23 17.11
C ALA A 132 -14.34 -12.22 18.02
N ARG A 133 -14.58 -13.45 17.53
CA ARG A 133 -15.18 -14.55 18.29
C ARG A 133 -14.38 -15.83 18.12
N ILE A 134 -14.12 -16.51 19.22
CA ILE A 134 -13.41 -17.79 19.25
C ILE A 134 -14.24 -18.78 20.06
N ASN A 135 -14.50 -19.95 19.48
CA ASN A 135 -15.06 -21.10 20.19
C ASN A 135 -14.10 -22.28 20.13
N ILE A 136 -13.76 -22.85 21.29
CA ILE A 136 -12.88 -24.00 21.42
C ILE A 136 -13.66 -25.15 22.06
N ASP A 137 -14.17 -26.05 21.22
CA ASP A 137 -14.81 -27.30 21.63
C ASP A 137 -13.81 -28.48 21.68
N GLY A 138 -12.71 -28.39 20.93
CA GLY A 138 -11.68 -29.42 20.83
C GLY A 138 -10.58 -29.36 21.89
N THR A 139 -9.44 -29.99 21.62
CA THR A 139 -8.32 -30.08 22.57
C THR A 139 -7.10 -29.29 22.12
N VAL A 140 -6.51 -28.52 23.04
CA VAL A 140 -5.16 -27.94 22.92
C VAL A 140 -4.23 -28.66 23.90
N GLY A 141 -3.20 -29.31 23.35
CA GLY A 141 -2.31 -30.23 24.05
C GLY A 141 -1.27 -29.54 24.93
N ARG A 142 -1.05 -28.24 24.74
CA ARG A 142 -0.20 -27.40 25.59
C ARG A 142 -0.88 -26.05 25.82
N ASN A 143 -0.28 -24.96 25.35
CA ASN A 143 -0.62 -23.62 25.80
C ASN A 143 -1.55 -22.91 24.82
N LEU A 144 -2.44 -22.08 25.35
CA LEU A 144 -3.38 -21.28 24.58
C LEU A 144 -3.08 -19.80 24.80
N ARG A 145 -2.84 -19.07 23.72
CA ARG A 145 -2.69 -17.60 23.72
C ARG A 145 -3.71 -16.98 22.79
N VAL A 146 -4.52 -16.05 23.31
CA VAL A 146 -5.66 -15.51 22.57
C VAL A 146 -5.81 -14.01 22.71
N GLY A 147 -6.02 -13.32 21.60
CA GLY A 147 -6.60 -11.97 21.56
C GLY A 147 -7.99 -12.01 20.93
N ALA A 148 -9.06 -11.63 21.65
CA ALA A 148 -10.40 -11.68 21.08
C ALA A 148 -11.42 -10.69 21.65
N GLY A 149 -12.58 -10.55 21.00
CA GLY A 149 -13.75 -9.97 21.66
C GLY A 149 -14.31 -10.99 22.66
N ASN A 150 -14.76 -12.12 22.15
CA ASN A 150 -15.35 -13.18 22.95
C ASN A 150 -14.57 -14.48 22.77
N LEU A 151 -14.18 -15.11 23.88
CA LEU A 151 -13.57 -16.44 23.91
C LEU A 151 -14.45 -17.38 24.71
N LEU A 152 -14.92 -18.44 24.05
CA LEU A 152 -15.67 -19.54 24.64
C LEU A 152 -14.81 -20.81 24.66
N ILE A 153 -14.65 -21.41 25.84
CA ILE A 153 -13.92 -22.67 26.03
C ILE A 153 -14.90 -23.73 26.53
N ASN A 154 -15.18 -24.71 25.67
CA ASN A 154 -15.95 -25.92 25.97
C ASN A 154 -15.06 -27.17 26.01
N GLY A 155 -13.84 -27.09 25.46
CA GLY A 155 -12.92 -28.21 25.32
C GLY A 155 -11.80 -28.24 26.38
N ALA A 156 -10.73 -28.97 26.06
CA ALA A 156 -9.63 -29.21 27.00
C ALA A 156 -8.35 -28.45 26.61
N ILE A 157 -7.76 -27.71 27.56
CA ILE A 157 -6.46 -27.04 27.42
C ILE A 157 -5.50 -27.63 28.46
N LYS A 158 -4.46 -28.33 27.99
CA LYS A 158 -3.54 -29.09 28.87
C LYS A 158 -2.36 -28.27 29.42
N GLY A 159 -2.28 -26.99 29.08
CA GLY A 159 -1.24 -26.06 29.51
C GLY A 159 -1.81 -24.74 30.03
N PHE A 160 -1.01 -23.68 30.01
CA PHE A 160 -1.47 -22.36 30.47
C PHE A 160 -2.37 -21.69 29.43
N VAL A 161 -3.23 -20.81 29.92
CA VAL A 161 -4.14 -19.97 29.14
C VAL A 161 -3.77 -18.51 29.41
N ASP A 162 -3.38 -17.78 28.37
CA ASP A 162 -3.03 -16.36 28.44
C ASP A 162 -3.88 -15.59 27.43
N VAL A 163 -4.80 -14.76 27.92
CA VAL A 163 -5.86 -14.19 27.09
C VAL A 163 -6.00 -12.69 27.30
N ASP A 164 -6.17 -11.96 26.19
CA ASP A 164 -6.58 -10.55 26.14
C ASP A 164 -7.94 -10.48 25.44
N VAL A 165 -9.03 -10.41 26.21
CA VAL A 165 -10.41 -10.54 25.69
C VAL A 165 -11.41 -9.55 26.28
N ASP A 166 -12.55 -9.30 25.64
CA ASP A 166 -13.65 -8.59 26.31
C ASP A 166 -14.41 -9.48 27.30
N GLN A 167 -14.64 -10.74 26.93
CA GLN A 167 -15.27 -11.73 27.78
C GLN A 167 -14.62 -13.11 27.57
N LEU A 168 -14.13 -13.69 28.67
CA LEU A 168 -13.78 -15.10 28.75
C LEU A 168 -14.96 -15.89 29.33
N THR A 169 -15.36 -16.97 28.67
CA THR A 169 -16.37 -17.90 29.17
C THR A 169 -15.84 -19.32 29.12
N ILE A 170 -15.89 -20.03 30.25
CA ILE A 170 -15.52 -21.44 30.38
C ILE A 170 -16.79 -22.20 30.78
N ASN A 171 -17.31 -23.02 29.89
CA ASN A 171 -18.54 -23.78 30.12
C ASN A 171 -18.27 -25.12 30.82
N ASP A 172 -19.34 -25.87 31.09
CA ASP A 172 -19.37 -27.13 31.84
C ASP A 172 -18.35 -28.17 31.39
N SER A 173 -18.03 -28.23 30.10
CA SER A 173 -17.08 -29.20 29.53
C SER A 173 -15.63 -28.71 29.50
N GLY A 174 -15.40 -27.45 29.87
CA GLY A 174 -14.07 -26.83 29.87
C GLY A 174 -13.14 -27.47 30.90
N VAL A 175 -11.99 -27.96 30.45
CA VAL A 175 -10.94 -28.52 31.31
C VAL A 175 -9.63 -27.79 31.05
N ILE A 176 -9.13 -27.05 32.01
CA ILE A 176 -7.87 -26.32 31.93
C ILE A 176 -6.96 -26.81 33.06
N THR A 177 -5.77 -27.31 32.73
CA THR A 177 -4.85 -27.87 33.73
C THR A 177 -3.75 -26.89 34.16
N GLY A 178 -3.42 -25.89 33.32
CA GLY A 178 -2.41 -24.88 33.62
C GLY A 178 -2.99 -23.56 34.10
N THR A 179 -2.11 -22.64 34.47
CA THR A 179 -2.48 -21.30 34.97
C THR A 179 -3.30 -20.51 33.96
N ILE A 180 -4.28 -19.74 34.45
CA ILE A 180 -5.11 -18.87 33.61
C ILE A 180 -4.78 -17.42 33.93
N ASN A 181 -4.16 -16.71 32.98
CA ASN A 181 -3.98 -15.27 33.01
C ASN A 181 -5.04 -14.64 32.10
N ASN A 182 -5.95 -13.88 32.68
CA ASN A 182 -7.06 -13.28 31.99
C ASN A 182 -6.96 -11.76 32.07
N ARG A 183 -6.57 -11.12 30.98
CA ARG A 183 -6.66 -9.67 30.81
C ARG A 183 -7.97 -9.37 30.10
N SER A 184 -8.96 -8.84 30.81
CA SER A 184 -10.27 -8.63 30.20
C SER A 184 -11.09 -7.49 30.77
N THR A 185 -11.99 -6.98 29.92
CA THR A 185 -12.95 -5.92 30.28
C THR A 185 -13.94 -6.40 31.36
N ASN A 186 -14.45 -7.63 31.21
CA ASN A 186 -15.39 -8.27 32.12
C ASN A 186 -14.75 -9.45 32.85
N GLU A 187 -15.22 -9.73 34.06
CA GLU A 187 -14.79 -10.92 34.82
C GLU A 187 -15.13 -12.21 34.05
N ALA A 188 -14.26 -13.22 34.16
CA ALA A 188 -14.49 -14.49 33.47
C ALA A 188 -15.76 -15.17 34.00
N ILE A 189 -16.57 -15.71 33.09
CA ILE A 189 -17.75 -16.49 33.43
C ILE A 189 -17.34 -17.96 33.40
N VAL A 190 -17.30 -18.60 34.57
CA VAL A 190 -16.88 -20.00 34.71
C VAL A 190 -18.05 -20.83 35.23
N SER A 191 -18.38 -21.91 34.52
CA SER A 191 -19.39 -22.86 34.98
C SER A 191 -18.92 -23.61 36.24
N PRO A 192 -19.82 -23.89 37.20
CA PRO A 192 -19.50 -24.73 38.36
C PRO A 192 -19.00 -26.14 38.01
N SER A 193 -19.36 -26.65 36.83
CA SER A 193 -18.95 -27.98 36.37
C SER A 193 -17.58 -27.98 35.66
N ALA A 194 -17.04 -26.80 35.33
CA ALA A 194 -15.76 -26.69 34.65
C ALA A 194 -14.60 -27.05 35.59
N THR A 195 -13.56 -27.69 35.04
CA THR A 195 -12.32 -27.96 35.79
C THR A 195 -11.28 -26.92 35.40
N ALA A 196 -11.11 -25.89 36.22
CA ALA A 196 -10.14 -24.82 35.98
C ALA A 196 -9.46 -24.40 37.29
N PRO A 197 -8.15 -24.07 37.29
CA PRO A 197 -7.48 -23.50 38.45
C PRO A 197 -7.92 -22.05 38.68
N THR A 198 -7.35 -21.43 39.72
CA THR A 198 -7.56 -20.01 40.01
C THR A 198 -7.20 -19.14 38.80
N ILE A 199 -8.08 -18.21 38.47
CA ILE A 199 -7.91 -17.25 37.37
C ILE A 199 -7.21 -16.00 37.90
N ASN A 200 -6.06 -15.67 37.34
CA ASN A 200 -5.38 -14.40 37.55
C ASN A 200 -6.04 -13.35 36.65
N TRP A 201 -7.02 -12.64 37.19
CA TRP A 201 -7.75 -11.62 36.44
C TRP A 201 -7.09 -10.23 36.61
N GLU A 202 -6.72 -9.64 35.48
CA GLU A 202 -6.35 -8.23 35.37
C GLU A 202 -7.46 -7.52 34.61
N LYS A 203 -8.18 -6.63 35.31
CA LYS A 203 -9.24 -5.86 34.68
C LYS A 203 -8.63 -4.86 33.69
N VAL A 204 -8.89 -5.08 32.41
CA VAL A 204 -8.55 -4.14 31.36
C VAL A 204 -9.68 -3.14 31.25
N VAL A 205 -9.48 -1.94 31.79
CA VAL A 205 -10.37 -0.83 31.49
C VAL A 205 -10.06 -0.40 30.06
N LYS A 206 -10.81 -0.95 29.08
CA LYS A 206 -10.93 -0.32 27.77
C LYS A 206 -11.55 1.04 28.03
N ASN A 207 -10.70 2.04 28.26
CA ASN A 207 -11.11 3.42 28.17
C ASN A 207 -11.73 3.53 26.78
N GLN A 208 -13.06 3.65 26.70
CA GLN A 208 -13.74 3.99 25.45
C GLN A 208 -13.49 5.44 25.04
N ASN A 209 -12.59 6.12 25.75
CA ASN A 209 -11.60 6.87 25.02
C ASN A 209 -10.87 5.87 24.10
N MET A 210 -11.44 5.61 22.92
CA MET A 210 -10.62 5.86 21.73
C MET A 210 -9.73 7.02 22.17
N GLU A 211 -8.41 6.84 22.23
CA GLU A 211 -7.63 8.04 22.01
C GLU A 211 -8.29 8.60 20.75
N LYS A 212 -9.09 9.67 20.91
CA LYS A 212 -9.34 10.62 19.84
C LYS A 212 -7.93 10.81 19.38
N THR A 213 -7.51 10.05 18.36
CA THR A 213 -6.10 9.79 18.04
C THR A 213 -5.43 11.09 18.30
N LYS A 214 -4.68 11.23 19.42
CA LYS A 214 -4.40 12.57 20.00
C LYS A 214 -3.99 13.38 18.81
N GLY A 215 -4.83 14.35 18.42
CA GLY A 215 -4.75 14.95 17.08
C GLY A 215 -3.27 15.25 16.84
N PRO A 216 -2.74 14.90 15.66
CA PRO A 216 -1.30 14.66 15.47
C PRO A 216 -0.50 15.64 16.33
N SER A 217 0.31 15.10 17.24
CA SER A 217 1.01 15.93 18.23
C SER A 217 1.65 17.11 17.53
N VAL A 218 1.70 18.28 18.18
CA VAL A 218 2.30 19.49 17.58
C VAL A 218 3.70 19.16 17.03
N GLY A 219 4.46 18.29 17.73
CA GLY A 219 5.73 17.75 17.24
C GLY A 219 5.62 16.94 15.95
N SER A 220 4.65 16.03 15.81
CA SER A 220 4.42 15.26 14.57
C SER A 220 3.93 16.13 13.41
N VAL A 221 3.12 17.16 13.68
CA VAL A 221 2.69 18.13 12.66
C VAL A 221 3.89 18.94 12.19
N ILE A 222 4.68 19.50 13.12
CA ILE A 222 5.91 20.23 12.82
C ILE A 222 6.89 19.34 12.04
N LEU A 223 7.11 18.10 12.50
CA LEU A 223 7.98 17.15 11.81
C LEU A 223 7.46 16.86 10.40
N SER A 224 6.15 16.67 10.21
CA SER A 224 5.58 16.46 8.88
C SER A 224 5.78 17.66 7.95
N ILE A 225 5.69 18.89 8.47
CA ILE A 225 5.95 20.12 7.71
C ILE A 225 7.44 20.21 7.36
N ILE A 226 8.33 19.97 8.33
CA ILE A 226 9.79 19.98 8.10
C ILE A 226 10.18 18.93 7.07
N THR A 227 9.66 17.70 7.18
CA THR A 227 9.93 16.63 6.23
C THR A 227 9.42 16.99 4.83
N LYS A 228 8.21 17.56 4.69
CA LYS A 228 7.69 18.03 3.39
C LYS A 228 8.55 19.14 2.78
N LEU A 229 8.99 20.12 3.60
CA LEU A 229 9.88 21.19 3.15
C LEU A 229 11.26 20.65 2.76
N ALA A 230 11.80 19.69 3.50
CA ALA A 230 13.07 19.03 3.18
C ALA A 230 12.98 18.24 1.88
N PHE A 231 11.91 17.46 1.68
CA PHE A 231 11.65 16.77 0.41
C PHE A 231 11.51 17.76 -0.75
N MET A 232 10.83 18.89 -0.54
CA MET A 232 10.71 19.92 -1.58
C MET A 232 12.04 20.57 -1.92
N LEU A 233 12.92 20.77 -0.92
CA LEU A 233 14.29 21.25 -1.14
C LEU A 233 15.11 20.22 -1.92
N VAL A 234 15.00 18.93 -1.57
CA VAL A 234 15.67 17.84 -2.31
C VAL A 234 15.15 17.76 -3.75
N ILE A 235 13.84 17.88 -3.96
CA ILE A 235 13.23 17.92 -5.30
C ILE A 235 13.72 19.15 -6.08
N TRP A 236 13.77 20.32 -5.45
CA TRP A 236 14.31 21.53 -6.06
C TRP A 236 15.79 21.37 -6.47
N LEU A 237 16.60 20.73 -5.60
CA LEU A 237 18.02 20.47 -5.87
C LEU A 237 18.18 19.44 -6.99
N LEU A 238 17.44 18.32 -6.93
CA LEU A 238 17.40 17.31 -7.98
C LEU A 238 16.98 17.91 -9.31
N ILE A 239 15.99 18.80 -9.35
CA ILE A 239 15.51 19.41 -10.60
C ILE A 239 16.48 20.48 -11.10
N THR A 240 17.10 21.26 -10.21
CA THR A 240 18.17 22.20 -10.60
C THR A 240 19.36 21.44 -11.20
N PHE A 241 19.59 20.21 -10.74
CA PHE A 241 20.64 19.31 -11.22
C PHE A 241 20.20 18.35 -12.35
N MET A 242 18.88 18.18 -12.57
CA MET A 242 18.33 17.49 -13.74
C MET A 242 18.79 18.22 -15.00
N THR A 243 18.80 17.49 -16.13
CA THR A 243 19.42 17.95 -17.37
C THR A 243 19.00 19.39 -17.71
N LYS A 244 20.00 20.25 -17.99
CA LYS A 244 19.80 21.66 -18.41
C LYS A 244 18.73 21.79 -19.50
N GLU A 245 18.63 20.78 -20.35
CA GLU A 245 17.64 20.67 -21.41
C GLU A 245 16.19 20.56 -20.90
N PHE A 246 15.92 19.75 -19.88
CA PHE A 246 14.57 19.64 -19.32
C PHE A 246 14.13 20.97 -18.72
N ASN A 247 15.02 21.63 -17.97
CA ASN A 247 14.72 22.95 -17.39
C ASN A 247 14.44 24.01 -18.45
N ALA A 248 15.20 24.04 -19.55
CA ALA A 248 14.98 24.96 -20.66
C ALA A 248 13.67 24.68 -21.40
N ASN A 249 13.36 23.40 -21.67
CA ASN A 249 12.13 22.99 -22.33
C ASN A 249 10.90 23.39 -21.51
N THR A 250 10.91 23.19 -20.19
CA THR A 250 9.79 23.57 -19.31
C THR A 250 9.47 25.06 -19.39
N THR A 251 10.48 25.92 -19.53
CA THR A 251 10.27 27.38 -19.67
C THR A 251 9.56 27.71 -20.98
N ILE A 252 9.92 27.07 -22.08
CA ILE A 252 9.30 27.29 -23.40
C ILE A 252 7.89 26.72 -23.44
N ILE A 253 7.69 25.50 -22.94
CA ILE A 253 6.36 24.87 -22.87
C ILE A 253 5.42 25.76 -22.03
N ALA A 254 5.88 26.28 -20.88
CA ALA A 254 5.09 27.18 -20.04
C ALA A 254 4.79 28.54 -20.69
N LYS A 255 5.59 29.00 -21.65
CA LYS A 255 5.37 30.25 -22.39
C LYS A 255 4.46 30.07 -23.60
N LYS A 256 4.72 29.04 -24.42
CA LYS A 256 4.15 28.91 -25.78
C LYS A 256 3.10 27.80 -25.90
N HIS A 257 3.19 26.76 -25.06
CA HIS A 257 2.41 25.51 -25.24
C HIS A 257 1.66 25.07 -23.98
N LEU A 258 1.36 25.99 -23.06
CA LEU A 258 0.74 25.70 -21.76
C LEU A 258 -0.60 24.97 -21.91
N LEU A 259 -1.50 25.46 -22.78
CA LEU A 259 -2.81 24.84 -22.96
C LEU A 259 -2.73 23.45 -23.60
N ALA A 260 -1.78 23.25 -24.52
CA ALA A 260 -1.56 21.96 -25.17
C ALA A 260 -1.05 20.92 -24.17
N SER A 261 -0.13 21.30 -23.28
CA SER A 261 0.35 20.38 -22.23
C SER A 261 -0.74 20.05 -21.21
N LEU A 262 -1.55 21.03 -20.78
CA LEU A 262 -2.71 20.78 -19.92
C LEU A 262 -3.73 19.83 -20.59
N GLY A 263 -3.98 19.99 -21.89
CA GLY A 263 -4.85 19.10 -22.64
C GLY A 263 -4.36 17.65 -22.66
N ILE A 264 -3.05 17.44 -22.84
CA ILE A 264 -2.45 16.09 -22.77
C ILE A 264 -2.57 15.50 -21.36
N GLY A 265 -2.31 16.29 -20.32
CA GLY A 265 -2.44 15.83 -18.94
C GLY A 265 -3.89 15.47 -18.56
N ALA A 266 -4.86 16.31 -18.95
CA ALA A 266 -6.28 16.03 -18.76
C ALA A 266 -6.70 14.78 -19.54
N GLY A 267 -6.24 14.64 -20.79
CA GLY A 267 -6.44 13.44 -21.58
C GLY A 267 -5.91 12.20 -20.87
N PHE A 268 -4.67 12.23 -20.37
CA PHE A 268 -4.11 11.12 -19.61
C PHE A 268 -4.95 10.77 -18.39
N PHE A 269 -5.41 11.78 -17.61
CA PHE A 269 -6.27 11.56 -16.46
C PHE A 269 -7.56 10.81 -16.82
N PHE A 270 -8.28 11.25 -17.86
CA PHE A 270 -9.53 10.60 -18.28
C PHE A 270 -9.32 9.25 -18.99
N LEU A 271 -8.24 9.08 -19.73
CA LEU A 271 -7.93 7.82 -20.41
C LEU A 271 -7.29 6.78 -19.47
N SER A 272 -6.65 7.20 -18.38
CA SER A 272 -5.91 6.29 -17.47
C SER A 272 -6.76 5.16 -16.88
N PRO A 273 -8.03 5.36 -16.45
CA PRO A 273 -8.84 4.27 -15.92
C PRO A 273 -9.22 3.28 -17.01
N LEU A 274 -9.49 3.76 -18.23
CA LEU A 274 -9.79 2.91 -19.37
C LEU A 274 -8.57 2.09 -19.79
N LEU A 275 -7.39 2.71 -19.85
CA LEU A 275 -6.12 2.02 -20.14
C LEU A 275 -5.79 0.97 -19.08
N LEU A 276 -6.04 1.26 -17.80
CA LEU A 276 -5.89 0.30 -16.72
C LEU A 276 -6.82 -0.91 -16.91
N ILE A 277 -8.12 -0.68 -17.10
CA ILE A 277 -9.09 -1.76 -17.30
C ILE A 277 -8.68 -2.64 -18.50
N ILE A 278 -8.33 -2.02 -19.63
CA ILE A 278 -7.88 -2.74 -20.83
C ILE A 278 -6.60 -3.54 -20.56
N SER A 279 -5.62 -2.96 -19.84
CA SER A 279 -4.36 -3.64 -19.53
C SER A 279 -4.55 -4.89 -18.66
N PHE A 280 -5.48 -4.86 -17.69
CA PHE A 280 -5.82 -6.03 -16.87
C PHE A 280 -6.56 -7.12 -17.65
N ILE A 281 -7.37 -6.73 -18.64
CA ILE A 281 -8.03 -7.68 -19.56
C ILE A 281 -7.01 -8.39 -20.45
N ILE A 282 -5.99 -7.66 -20.93
CA ILE A 282 -4.95 -8.24 -21.81
C ILE A 282 -4.04 -9.19 -21.03
N TYR A 283 -3.45 -8.73 -19.93
CA TYR A 283 -2.48 -9.50 -19.15
C TYR A 283 -2.26 -8.89 -17.76
N VAL A 284 -2.54 -9.64 -16.69
CA VAL A 284 -2.53 -9.12 -15.31
C VAL A 284 -1.17 -8.49 -14.91
N PRO A 285 0.00 -9.11 -15.18
CA PRO A 285 1.28 -8.47 -14.90
C PRO A 285 1.51 -7.17 -15.68
N PHE A 286 0.96 -7.05 -16.90
CA PHE A 286 1.00 -5.80 -17.65
C PHE A 286 0.09 -4.75 -17.01
N GLY A 287 -1.10 -5.12 -16.54
CA GLY A 287 -1.97 -4.23 -15.76
C GLY A 287 -1.33 -3.72 -14.46
N LEU A 288 -0.62 -4.59 -13.74
CA LEU A 288 0.16 -4.19 -12.56
C LEU A 288 1.31 -3.26 -12.93
N ALA A 289 2.11 -3.59 -13.95
CA ALA A 289 3.18 -2.72 -14.42
C ALA A 289 2.66 -1.34 -14.88
N MET A 290 1.53 -1.32 -15.58
CA MET A 290 0.83 -0.11 -16.00
C MET A 290 0.37 0.73 -14.79
N THR A 291 -0.15 0.06 -13.75
CA THR A 291 -0.55 0.70 -12.49
C THR A 291 0.64 1.36 -11.80
N PHE A 292 1.75 0.63 -11.64
CA PHE A 292 2.98 1.20 -11.09
C PHE A 292 3.51 2.34 -11.95
N GLY A 293 3.41 2.23 -13.27
CA GLY A 293 3.79 3.29 -14.21
C GLY A 293 2.95 4.56 -14.04
N ILE A 294 1.63 4.43 -13.97
CA ILE A 294 0.69 5.55 -13.76
C ILE A 294 0.93 6.21 -12.40
N ILE A 295 1.08 5.43 -11.33
CA ILE A 295 1.38 5.97 -9.98
C ILE A 295 2.74 6.68 -9.99
N SER A 296 3.77 6.08 -10.58
CA SER A 296 5.10 6.70 -10.68
C SER A 296 5.05 8.00 -11.47
N LEU A 297 4.30 8.03 -12.57
CA LEU A 297 4.13 9.21 -13.40
C LEU A 297 3.34 10.32 -12.66
N ALA A 298 2.33 9.96 -11.86
CA ALA A 298 1.59 10.91 -11.05
C ALA A 298 2.45 11.53 -9.94
N ILE A 299 3.26 10.71 -9.26
CA ILE A 299 4.22 11.19 -8.24
C ILE A 299 5.23 12.17 -8.88
N LEU A 300 5.82 11.80 -10.01
CA LEU A 300 6.75 12.67 -10.75
C LEU A 300 6.06 13.92 -11.30
N GLY A 301 4.80 13.77 -11.75
CA GLY A 301 3.96 14.85 -12.24
C GLY A 301 3.80 15.95 -11.20
N THR A 302 3.37 15.60 -9.99
CA THR A 302 3.19 16.59 -8.91
C THR A 302 4.46 17.40 -8.61
N ALA A 303 5.63 16.76 -8.62
CA ALA A 303 6.92 17.44 -8.45
C ALA A 303 7.22 18.41 -9.60
N ILE A 304 6.96 18.01 -10.85
CA ILE A 304 7.18 18.84 -12.03
C ILE A 304 6.18 19.99 -12.10
N ALA A 305 4.93 19.78 -11.70
CA ALA A 305 3.91 20.81 -11.63
C ALA A 305 4.29 21.94 -10.68
N ALA A 306 4.86 21.60 -9.51
CA ALA A 306 5.36 22.60 -8.56
C ALA A 306 6.46 23.49 -9.18
N VAL A 307 7.31 22.92 -10.05
CA VAL A 307 8.35 23.67 -10.78
C VAL A 307 7.79 24.52 -11.91
N VAL A 308 6.79 24.02 -12.63
CA VAL A 308 6.11 24.81 -13.67
C VAL A 308 5.43 26.02 -13.04
N LEU A 309 4.69 25.79 -11.95
CA LEU A 309 4.03 26.86 -11.19
C LEU A 309 5.03 27.84 -10.58
N SER A 310 6.16 27.35 -10.07
CA SER A 310 7.20 28.25 -9.53
C SER A 310 7.78 29.14 -10.63
N LYS A 311 8.07 28.62 -11.83
CA LYS A 311 8.53 29.43 -12.98
C LYS A 311 7.48 30.42 -13.47
N LEU A 312 6.20 30.08 -13.39
CA LEU A 312 5.12 31.01 -13.72
C LEU A 312 5.05 32.14 -12.69
N LEU A 313 5.23 31.80 -11.40
CA LEU A 313 5.21 32.74 -10.29
C LEU A 313 6.46 33.65 -10.26
N MET A 314 7.62 33.17 -10.71
CA MET A 314 8.87 33.93 -10.78
C MET A 314 8.73 35.24 -11.58
N ARG A 315 7.86 35.27 -12.60
CA ARG A 315 7.61 36.46 -13.45
C ARG A 315 7.14 37.68 -12.65
N PHE A 316 6.58 37.49 -11.46
CA PHE A 316 6.15 38.59 -10.59
C PHE A 316 7.27 39.17 -9.72
N PHE A 317 8.44 38.51 -9.68
CA PHE A 317 9.55 38.85 -8.78
C PHE A 317 10.89 39.04 -9.50
N ASP A 318 10.91 38.96 -10.84
CA ASP A 318 12.14 38.99 -11.64
C ASP A 318 12.98 40.26 -11.44
N ASP A 319 12.36 41.40 -11.12
CA ASP A 319 13.06 42.68 -10.89
C ASP A 319 13.61 42.85 -9.46
N LYS A 320 13.32 41.93 -8.54
CA LYS A 320 13.54 42.14 -7.09
C LYS A 320 14.65 41.27 -6.48
N MET A 321 15.03 40.16 -7.11
CA MET A 321 15.93 39.16 -6.51
C MET A 321 16.84 38.49 -7.54
N LYS A 322 17.97 37.94 -7.09
CA LYS A 322 18.84 37.10 -7.92
C LYS A 322 18.07 35.87 -8.44
N PRO A 323 18.33 35.37 -9.67
CA PRO A 323 17.51 34.33 -10.31
C PRO A 323 17.36 33.03 -9.50
N LEU A 324 18.45 32.59 -8.83
CA LEU A 324 18.44 31.40 -7.97
C LEU A 324 17.57 31.60 -6.72
N LEU A 325 17.61 32.78 -6.12
CA LEU A 325 16.80 33.11 -4.94
C LEU A 325 15.32 33.24 -5.31
N ASN A 326 15.01 33.83 -6.47
CA ASN A 326 13.63 33.93 -6.98
C ASN A 326 13.01 32.52 -7.20
N SER A 327 13.76 31.60 -7.79
CA SER A 327 13.34 30.20 -7.98
C SER A 327 13.06 29.48 -6.66
N PHE A 328 13.95 29.65 -5.67
CA PHE A 328 13.81 29.06 -4.34
C PHE A 328 12.60 29.62 -3.56
N VAL A 329 12.41 30.95 -3.57
CA VAL A 329 11.27 31.58 -2.89
C VAL A 329 9.95 31.18 -3.55
N SER A 330 9.91 31.13 -4.88
CA SER A 330 8.71 30.77 -5.62
C SER A 330 8.27 29.32 -5.34
N ILE A 331 9.20 28.36 -5.28
CA ILE A 331 8.83 26.98 -4.95
C ILE A 331 8.39 26.83 -3.49
N LEU A 332 8.97 27.61 -2.57
CA LEU A 332 8.55 27.63 -1.16
C LEU A 332 7.12 28.13 -0.99
N ILE A 333 6.75 29.19 -1.72
CA ILE A 333 5.39 29.74 -1.73
C ILE A 333 4.40 28.71 -2.28
N ILE A 334 4.71 28.09 -3.43
CA ILE A 334 3.84 27.06 -4.03
C ILE A 334 3.69 25.86 -3.08
N GLY A 335 4.79 25.38 -2.49
CA GLY A 335 4.74 24.27 -1.53
C GLY A 335 3.91 24.59 -0.29
N ALA A 336 4.08 25.78 0.29
CA ALA A 336 3.29 26.23 1.42
C ALA A 336 1.80 26.30 1.05
N ALA A 337 1.45 26.84 -0.12
CA ALA A 337 0.08 26.89 -0.60
C ALA A 337 -0.54 25.50 -0.74
N VAL A 338 0.18 24.54 -1.33
CA VAL A 338 -0.29 23.14 -1.46
C VAL A 338 -0.50 22.49 -0.09
N ILE A 339 0.41 22.72 0.87
CA ILE A 339 0.26 22.18 2.23
C ILE A 339 -0.96 22.78 2.93
N ILE A 340 -1.17 24.10 2.83
CA ILE A 340 -2.29 24.80 3.47
C ILE A 340 -3.61 24.34 2.88
N LEU A 341 -3.72 24.32 1.55
CA LEU A 341 -4.93 23.89 0.84
C LEU A 341 -5.23 22.39 1.06
N GLY A 342 -4.19 21.58 1.31
CA GLY A 342 -4.31 20.15 1.57
C GLY A 342 -5.00 19.78 2.89
N TYR A 343 -5.18 20.71 3.82
CA TYR A 343 -5.91 20.46 5.06
C TYR A 343 -7.43 20.34 4.86
N ILE A 344 -7.96 20.85 3.74
CA ILE A 344 -9.39 20.79 3.44
C ILE A 344 -9.62 19.62 2.47
N PRO A 345 -10.32 18.53 2.85
CA PRO A 345 -10.36 17.28 2.07
C PRO A 345 -10.83 17.45 0.62
N ILE A 346 -11.87 18.26 0.39
CA ILE A 346 -12.42 18.50 -0.95
C ILE A 346 -11.43 19.33 -1.80
N ILE A 347 -10.82 20.35 -1.21
CA ILE A 347 -9.85 21.21 -1.90
C ILE A 347 -8.58 20.43 -2.20
N ASN A 348 -8.14 19.58 -1.27
CA ASN A 348 -6.97 18.73 -1.44
C ASN A 348 -7.09 17.87 -2.71
N PHE A 349 -8.24 17.24 -2.92
CA PHE A 349 -8.50 16.46 -4.13
C PHE A 349 -8.38 17.30 -5.41
N ILE A 350 -8.97 18.51 -5.41
CA ILE A 350 -8.93 19.42 -6.56
C ILE A 350 -7.49 19.90 -6.84
N VAL A 351 -6.74 20.25 -5.80
CA VAL A 351 -5.34 20.69 -5.92
C VAL A 351 -4.47 19.57 -6.46
N PHE A 352 -4.61 18.34 -5.93
CA PHE A 352 -3.87 17.19 -6.44
C PHE A 352 -4.21 16.90 -7.89
N LEU A 353 -5.49 16.91 -8.27
CA LEU A 353 -5.91 16.72 -9.66
C LEU A 353 -5.29 17.79 -10.57
N PHE A 354 -5.35 19.07 -10.16
CA PHE A 354 -4.76 20.16 -10.94
C PHE A 354 -3.24 20.00 -11.10
N LEU A 355 -2.52 19.68 -10.02
CA LEU A 355 -1.08 19.44 -10.08
C LEU A 355 -0.74 18.24 -10.94
N ASP A 356 -1.51 17.17 -10.89
CA ASP A 356 -1.29 15.97 -11.70
C ASP A 356 -1.46 16.29 -13.20
N VAL A 357 -2.54 16.97 -13.57
CA VAL A 357 -2.80 17.40 -14.96
C VAL A 357 -1.67 18.30 -15.49
N VAL A 358 -1.22 19.28 -14.70
CA VAL A 358 -0.10 20.15 -15.11
C VAL A 358 1.20 19.34 -15.23
N GLY A 359 1.50 18.51 -14.23
CA GLY A 359 2.73 17.76 -14.14
C GLY A 359 2.90 16.72 -15.24
N VAL A 360 1.94 15.81 -15.33
CA VAL A 360 1.90 14.75 -16.34
C VAL A 360 1.84 15.35 -17.73
N GLY A 361 1.06 16.41 -17.93
CA GLY A 361 0.96 17.13 -19.19
C GLY A 361 2.31 17.64 -19.69
N PHE A 362 3.11 18.25 -18.81
CA PHE A 362 4.46 18.73 -19.15
C PHE A 362 5.45 17.60 -19.41
N ILE A 363 5.39 16.50 -18.65
CA ILE A 363 6.23 15.32 -18.90
C ILE A 363 5.93 14.75 -20.29
N CYS A 364 4.66 14.46 -20.55
CA CYS A 364 4.24 13.85 -21.82
C CYS A 364 4.53 14.77 -23.00
N TYR A 365 4.23 16.07 -22.91
CA TYR A 365 4.56 17.03 -23.97
C TYR A 365 6.07 17.08 -24.24
N ASN A 366 6.88 17.12 -23.19
CA ASN A 366 8.33 17.10 -23.31
C ASN A 366 8.80 15.82 -24.02
N VAL A 367 8.35 14.64 -23.59
CA VAL A 367 8.73 13.36 -24.21
C VAL A 367 8.32 13.29 -25.69
N ILE A 368 7.11 13.72 -26.04
CA ILE A 368 6.58 13.66 -27.41
C ILE A 368 7.32 14.63 -28.35
N PHE A 369 7.65 15.84 -27.89
CA PHE A 369 8.16 16.92 -28.76
C PHE A 369 9.65 17.27 -28.56
N THR A 370 10.38 16.54 -27.72
CA THR A 370 11.81 16.80 -27.41
C THR A 370 12.72 16.75 -28.63
N ASN A 371 12.43 15.88 -29.60
CA ASN A 371 13.42 15.56 -30.63
C ASN A 371 13.46 16.49 -31.85
N ARG A 372 12.54 17.45 -32.04
CA ARG A 372 12.65 18.46 -33.13
C ARG A 372 12.04 19.83 -32.82
N GLY A 373 10.83 19.91 -32.26
CA GLY A 373 10.13 21.19 -32.06
C GLY A 373 10.76 22.07 -30.97
N LEU A 374 10.96 21.50 -29.77
CA LEU A 374 11.45 22.27 -28.62
C LEU A 374 12.92 22.68 -28.74
N LYS A 375 13.74 21.95 -29.51
CA LYS A 375 15.14 22.34 -29.77
C LYS A 375 15.23 23.55 -30.70
N ALA A 376 14.48 23.53 -31.81
CA ALA A 376 14.43 24.66 -32.73
C ALA A 376 13.84 25.92 -32.08
N GLU A 377 12.78 25.77 -31.27
CA GLU A 377 12.20 26.89 -30.53
C GLU A 377 13.15 27.45 -29.46
N ARG A 378 13.99 26.61 -28.81
CA ARG A 378 15.04 27.07 -27.89
C ARG A 378 16.06 27.95 -28.58
N GLU A 379 16.55 27.53 -29.74
CA GLU A 379 17.56 28.27 -30.49
C GLU A 379 16.98 29.58 -31.04
N ALA A 380 15.74 29.57 -31.54
CA ALA A 380 15.05 30.77 -31.97
C ALA A 380 14.82 31.78 -30.83
N ASP A 381 14.38 31.33 -29.64
CA ASP A 381 14.16 32.20 -28.47
C ASP A 381 15.48 32.81 -27.96
N LYS A 382 16.57 32.03 -27.99
CA LYS A 382 17.92 32.48 -27.64
C LYS A 382 18.42 33.55 -28.62
N ASN A 383 18.25 33.31 -29.92
CA ASN A 383 18.69 34.26 -30.96
C ASN A 383 17.86 35.54 -30.95
N ALA A 384 16.54 35.45 -30.73
CA ALA A 384 15.68 36.62 -30.58
C ALA A 384 16.05 37.46 -29.35
N SER A 385 16.39 36.81 -28.23
CA SER A 385 16.85 37.50 -27.02
C SER A 385 18.19 38.21 -27.24
N LEU A 386 19.11 37.59 -27.98
CA LEU A 386 20.39 38.21 -28.35
C LEU A 386 20.21 39.43 -29.26
N MET A 387 19.34 39.34 -30.26
CA MET A 387 19.02 40.48 -31.14
C MET A 387 18.40 41.65 -30.37
N ILE A 388 17.50 41.40 -29.41
CA ILE A 388 16.89 42.48 -28.59
C ILE A 388 17.94 43.19 -27.71
N VAL A 389 18.93 42.45 -27.20
CA VAL A 389 20.03 43.05 -26.43
C VAL A 389 20.92 43.90 -27.35
N GLU A 390 21.23 43.41 -28.54
CA GLU A 390 22.06 44.11 -29.53
C GLU A 390 21.37 45.38 -30.07
N THR A 391 20.03 45.37 -30.26
CA THR A 391 19.25 46.56 -30.63
C THR A 391 19.14 47.59 -29.49
N ASN A 392 19.05 47.14 -28.24
CA ASN A 392 19.00 48.06 -27.10
C ASN A 392 20.36 48.68 -26.77
N GLU A 393 21.48 48.03 -27.14
CA GLU A 393 22.83 48.61 -27.07
C GLU A 393 23.10 49.61 -28.21
N THR A 394 22.40 49.51 -29.34
CA THR A 394 22.56 50.43 -30.50
C THR A 394 21.63 51.65 -30.45
N ASP A 395 20.53 51.58 -29.70
CA ASP A 395 19.59 52.71 -29.47
C ASP A 395 19.91 53.52 -28.19
N ASP A 396 21.07 53.33 -27.56
CA ASP A 396 21.50 54.16 -26.42
C ASP A 396 21.97 55.56 -26.92
N PRO A 397 21.21 56.64 -26.65
CA PRO A 397 21.57 57.99 -27.12
C PRO A 397 22.89 58.52 -26.54
N ASP A 398 23.45 57.88 -25.50
CA ASP A 398 24.75 58.25 -24.91
C ASP A 398 25.97 57.75 -25.71
N ILE A 399 25.80 56.85 -26.69
CA ILE A 399 26.91 56.39 -27.54
C ILE A 399 27.12 57.32 -28.75
N ASN A 400 26.04 57.89 -29.32
CA ASN A 400 26.14 58.82 -30.45
C ASN A 400 26.65 60.22 -30.07
N GLN A 401 26.70 60.59 -28.79
CA GLN A 401 27.30 61.87 -28.35
C GLN A 401 28.80 61.80 -28.11
N LYS A 402 29.42 60.61 -28.07
CA LYS A 402 30.88 60.48 -27.87
C LYS A 402 31.70 60.47 -29.16
N GLU A 403 31.07 60.34 -30.33
CA GLU A 403 31.79 60.40 -31.61
C GLU A 403 31.78 61.80 -32.26
N GLU A 404 30.86 62.71 -31.90
CA GLU A 404 30.89 64.09 -32.39
C GLU A 404 31.88 65.00 -31.63
N ASP A 405 32.12 64.75 -30.34
CA ASP A 405 33.07 65.54 -29.52
C ASP A 405 34.56 65.23 -29.77
N HIS A 406 34.88 64.31 -30.69
CA HIS A 406 36.26 63.98 -31.06
C HIS A 406 36.68 64.45 -32.47
N GLN A 407 35.85 65.25 -33.17
CA GLN A 407 36.23 65.89 -34.44
C GLN A 407 36.39 67.41 -34.39
N GLU A 408 36.15 68.08 -33.26
CA GLU A 408 36.47 69.50 -33.07
C GLU A 408 37.27 69.75 -31.78
N GLU A 409 38.56 69.35 -31.75
CA GLU A 409 39.62 70.10 -31.06
C GLU A 409 41.03 69.72 -31.55
#